data_AF-A0A9P7E5V1-F1
#
_entry.id   AF-A0A9P7E5V1-F1
#
_cell.length_a   1.000
_cell.length_b   1.000
_cell.length_c   1.000
_cell.angle_alpha   90.00
_cell.angle_beta   90.00
_cell.angle_gamma   90.00
#
_symmetry.space_group_name_H-M   'P 1'
#
loop_
_entity.id
_entity.type
_entity.pdbx_description
1 polymer ?
#
loop_
_entity_poly.entity_id
_entity_poly.type
_entity_poly.pdbx_seq_one_letter_code
_entity_poly.pdbx_strand_id
1 'polypeptide(L)'
;MGLLKVSTVTSSAFDGEDDAVTKYIVRRWDEVYPWMRFFARNCLPPPYDVSVTPPRPDLCSVFDAVKLCVTPLSLICTKSEEGRHLLRSSVSVQHFVAQLWILVGNLRGDVLPGDPGTTTDGLVSMLRASFPLTNQVCVSESEDPDKITLPLSNYIYAAGGVKPVVFTLLRYIRRITRDVTAVEEPRSWTTCNRSVQQLHFYTVGLHYSFQFIQTISRQDASCRAQLIRQGSIRTVVDAITQILPRILVQKNKELDFHPEMGLAGRQNVLWSGYSYIASAIRDADDGVAAVCQAIDAGLLQTLEKGVVCPPHASGCDHPARGRLGDIELLFLLATFFIYHRVVESISRHWFRVSSAPMEKREIRDKGLGVALELVLTSTIHAMDHRSVEPINFHEYRCSGPGVR
;
A
#
# COMPACT_ATOMS: atom_id res chain seq x y z
N MET A 1 -35.11 6.09 0.88
CA MET A 1 -34.15 4.96 0.87
C MET A 1 -32.99 5.33 1.77
N GLY A 2 -32.88 4.65 2.91
CA GLY A 2 -31.98 5.02 4.00
C GLY A 2 -30.51 4.84 3.63
N LEU A 3 -29.72 5.88 3.90
CA LEU A 3 -28.26 5.86 3.87
C LEU A 3 -27.77 4.76 4.81
N LEU A 4 -27.30 3.64 4.26
CA LEU A 4 -26.36 2.75 4.96
C LEU A 4 -25.13 3.60 5.29
N LYS A 5 -25.08 4.06 6.54
CA LYS A 5 -23.87 4.55 7.19
C LYS A 5 -22.80 3.51 6.88
N VAL A 6 -21.74 3.92 6.21
CA VAL A 6 -20.46 3.22 6.29
C VAL A 6 -20.02 3.44 7.74
N SER A 7 -20.50 2.57 8.63
CA SER A 7 -20.11 2.56 10.03
C SER A 7 -18.64 2.21 10.08
N THR A 8 -17.85 3.20 10.49
CA THR A 8 -16.59 2.98 11.19
C THR A 8 -16.82 1.90 12.24
N VAL A 9 -15.99 0.87 12.18
CA VAL A 9 -16.02 -0.31 13.02
C VAL A 9 -16.09 0.08 14.50
N THR A 10 -17.04 -0.51 15.23
CA THR A 10 -17.20 -0.36 16.68
C THR A 10 -17.36 -1.73 17.34
N SER A 11 -16.43 -2.05 18.24
CA SER A 11 -16.59 -2.77 19.52
C SER A 11 -17.71 -3.82 19.64
N SER A 12 -17.32 -5.09 19.65
CA SER A 12 -17.73 -6.29 20.44
C SER A 12 -19.20 -6.61 20.76
N ALA A 13 -20.14 -5.67 20.67
CA ALA A 13 -21.58 -5.91 20.78
C ALA A 13 -22.26 -5.95 19.40
N PHE A 14 -21.62 -5.38 18.37
CA PHE A 14 -22.07 -5.39 16.97
C PHE A 14 -21.46 -6.50 16.10
N ASP A 15 -20.44 -7.20 16.60
CA ASP A 15 -19.77 -8.27 15.83
C ASP A 15 -20.71 -9.42 15.48
N GLY A 16 -21.83 -9.62 16.22
CA GLY A 16 -22.84 -10.62 15.90
C GLY A 16 -23.79 -10.26 14.74
N GLU A 17 -24.12 -8.98 14.54
CA GLU A 17 -25.01 -8.53 13.45
C GLU A 17 -24.24 -8.37 12.13
N ASP A 18 -23.04 -7.81 12.17
CA ASP A 18 -22.21 -7.63 10.98
C ASP A 18 -21.70 -8.97 10.41
N ASP A 19 -21.44 -9.95 11.28
CA ASP A 19 -21.15 -11.34 10.91
C ASP A 19 -22.38 -12.02 10.28
N ALA A 20 -23.59 -11.76 10.79
CA ALA A 20 -24.83 -12.26 10.20
C ALA A 20 -25.09 -11.68 8.81
N VAL A 21 -24.84 -10.39 8.58
CA VAL A 21 -24.98 -9.73 7.27
C VAL A 21 -23.95 -10.28 6.28
N THR A 22 -22.68 -10.42 6.69
CA THR A 22 -21.68 -10.98 5.77
C THR A 22 -21.92 -12.44 5.46
N LYS A 23 -22.30 -13.26 6.45
CA LYS A 23 -22.73 -14.65 6.21
C LYS A 23 -23.95 -14.72 5.31
N TYR A 24 -24.89 -13.78 5.44
CA TYR A 24 -26.05 -13.70 4.54
C TYR A 24 -25.64 -13.37 3.10
N ILE A 25 -24.77 -12.37 2.90
CA ILE A 25 -24.24 -12.02 1.56
C ILE A 25 -23.55 -13.22 0.91
N VAL A 26 -22.71 -13.93 1.66
CA VAL A 26 -22.01 -15.13 1.15
C VAL A 26 -23.00 -16.26 0.83
N ARG A 27 -23.99 -16.52 1.70
CA ARG A 27 -25.03 -17.53 1.46
C ARG A 27 -25.92 -17.21 0.25
N ARG A 28 -26.12 -15.93 -0.04
CA ARG A 28 -26.91 -15.43 -1.18
C ARG A 28 -26.02 -14.96 -2.33
N TRP A 29 -24.77 -15.42 -2.39
CA TRP A 29 -23.81 -14.95 -3.40
C TRP A 29 -24.33 -15.14 -4.83
N ASP A 30 -25.02 -16.26 -5.08
CA ASP A 30 -25.62 -16.56 -6.38
C ASP A 30 -26.74 -15.58 -6.78
N GLU A 31 -27.30 -14.82 -5.84
CA GLU A 31 -28.24 -13.73 -6.10
C GLU A 31 -27.52 -12.38 -6.17
N VAL A 32 -26.59 -12.13 -5.26
CA VAL A 32 -25.86 -10.85 -5.14
C VAL A 32 -24.93 -10.62 -6.34
N TYR A 33 -24.15 -11.62 -6.74
CA TYR A 33 -23.14 -11.51 -7.78
C TYR A 33 -23.73 -11.18 -9.17
N PRO A 34 -24.83 -11.80 -9.62
CA PRO A 34 -25.51 -11.39 -10.85
C PRO A 34 -25.93 -9.91 -10.86
N TRP A 35 -26.43 -9.38 -9.74
CA TRP A 35 -26.79 -7.96 -9.63
C TRP A 35 -25.57 -7.05 -9.75
N MET A 36 -24.46 -7.39 -9.10
CA MET A 36 -23.21 -6.64 -9.25
C MET A 36 -22.73 -6.64 -10.71
N ARG A 37 -22.79 -7.79 -11.39
CA ARG A 37 -22.46 -7.88 -12.82
C ARG A 37 -23.43 -7.08 -13.68
N PHE A 38 -24.71 -7.03 -13.32
CA PHE A 38 -25.72 -6.24 -14.02
C PHE A 38 -25.38 -4.75 -13.95
N PHE A 39 -25.11 -4.20 -12.76
CA PHE A 39 -24.72 -2.80 -12.60
C PHE A 39 -23.39 -2.50 -13.29
N ALA A 40 -22.40 -3.37 -13.16
CA ALA A 40 -21.12 -3.17 -13.83
C ALA A 40 -21.21 -3.19 -15.37
N ARG A 41 -22.12 -3.98 -15.93
CA ARG A 41 -22.31 -4.06 -17.39
C ARG A 41 -23.14 -2.93 -17.96
N ASN A 42 -24.13 -2.46 -17.21
CA ASN A 42 -25.12 -1.50 -17.72
C ASN A 42 -24.82 -0.06 -17.30
N CYS A 43 -24.23 0.14 -16.11
CA CYS A 43 -24.11 1.47 -15.50
C CYS A 43 -22.65 1.93 -15.37
N LEU A 44 -21.67 1.09 -15.74
CA LEU A 44 -20.26 1.46 -15.74
C LEU A 44 -19.70 1.50 -17.17
N PRO A 45 -18.70 2.36 -17.43
CA PRO A 45 -18.00 2.35 -18.70
C PRO A 45 -17.07 1.14 -18.80
N PRO A 46 -16.53 0.84 -20.00
CA PRO A 46 -15.51 -0.19 -20.18
C PRO A 46 -14.26 0.04 -19.30
N PRO A 47 -13.65 -1.01 -18.72
CA PRO A 47 -12.49 -0.88 -17.82
C PRO A 47 -11.30 -0.08 -18.37
N TYR A 48 -11.03 -0.23 -19.66
CA TYR A 48 -9.87 0.37 -20.33
C TYR A 48 -10.19 1.66 -21.08
N ASP A 49 -11.47 2.04 -21.14
CA ASP A 49 -11.91 3.26 -21.83
C ASP A 49 -13.09 3.91 -21.07
N VAL A 50 -12.73 4.73 -20.09
CA VAL A 50 -13.70 5.47 -19.27
C VAL A 50 -14.34 6.67 -20.00
N SER A 51 -13.93 6.95 -21.25
CA SER A 51 -14.53 8.02 -22.05
C SER A 51 -15.86 7.60 -22.70
N VAL A 52 -16.07 6.29 -22.84
CA VAL A 52 -17.29 5.73 -23.40
C VAL A 52 -18.43 5.85 -22.40
N THR A 53 -19.57 6.36 -22.84
CA THR A 53 -20.77 6.46 -21.99
C THR A 53 -21.25 5.05 -21.56
N PRO A 54 -21.68 4.87 -20.31
CA PRO A 54 -22.31 3.61 -19.89
C PRO A 54 -23.49 3.23 -20.78
N PRO A 55 -23.79 1.93 -20.97
CA PRO A 55 -24.91 1.50 -21.81
C PRO A 55 -26.30 1.97 -21.34
N ARG A 56 -26.49 2.15 -20.03
CA ARG A 56 -27.73 2.58 -19.38
C ARG A 56 -27.42 3.59 -18.27
N PRO A 57 -27.03 4.83 -18.64
CA PRO A 57 -26.63 5.85 -17.68
C PRO A 57 -27.82 6.40 -16.86
N ASP A 58 -29.05 6.09 -17.28
CA ASP A 58 -30.32 6.47 -16.67
C ASP A 58 -30.70 5.62 -15.45
N LEU A 59 -30.16 4.41 -15.33
CA LEU A 59 -30.50 3.49 -14.23
C LEU A 59 -29.91 3.91 -12.89
N CYS A 60 -28.65 4.32 -12.88
CA CYS A 60 -27.97 4.90 -11.73
C CYS A 60 -26.67 5.59 -12.16
N SER A 61 -26.16 6.47 -11.30
CA SER A 61 -24.86 7.11 -11.52
C SER A 61 -23.73 6.08 -11.59
N VAL A 62 -22.65 6.42 -12.30
CA VAL A 62 -21.43 5.58 -12.32
C VAL A 62 -20.91 5.40 -10.90
N PHE A 63 -21.00 6.44 -10.06
CA PHE A 63 -20.61 6.36 -8.67
C PHE A 63 -21.43 5.33 -7.88
N ASP A 64 -22.77 5.39 -7.97
CA ASP A 64 -23.66 4.45 -7.28
C ASP A 64 -23.44 3.02 -7.77
N ALA A 65 -23.25 2.84 -9.07
CA ALA A 65 -22.92 1.55 -9.65
C ALA A 65 -21.60 0.99 -9.11
N VAL A 66 -20.53 1.79 -9.02
CA VAL A 66 -19.27 1.35 -8.39
C VAL A 66 -19.48 1.01 -6.92
N LYS A 67 -20.20 1.84 -6.17
CA LYS A 67 -20.47 1.61 -4.75
C LYS A 67 -21.23 0.29 -4.53
N LEU A 68 -22.28 0.03 -5.32
CA LEU A 68 -23.04 -1.22 -5.29
C LEU A 68 -22.18 -2.44 -5.61
N CYS A 69 -21.13 -2.29 -6.42
CA CYS A 69 -20.20 -3.37 -6.72
C CYS A 69 -19.10 -3.52 -5.67
N VAL A 70 -18.53 -2.44 -5.14
CA VAL A 70 -17.36 -2.47 -4.25
C VAL A 70 -17.75 -2.75 -2.81
N THR A 71 -18.84 -2.17 -2.29
CA THR A 71 -19.20 -2.29 -0.88
C THR A 71 -19.44 -3.74 -0.43
N PRO A 72 -20.20 -4.59 -1.17
CA PRO A 72 -20.36 -5.99 -0.79
C PRO A 72 -19.03 -6.74 -0.75
N LEU A 73 -18.15 -6.49 -1.74
CA LEU A 73 -16.82 -7.10 -1.81
C LEU A 73 -15.95 -6.70 -0.61
N SER A 74 -15.91 -5.41 -0.27
CA SER A 74 -15.13 -4.94 0.88
C SER A 74 -15.63 -5.52 2.20
N LEU A 75 -16.96 -5.65 2.38
CA LEU A 75 -17.55 -6.25 3.58
C LEU A 75 -17.18 -7.72 3.74
N ILE A 76 -17.32 -8.54 2.68
CA ILE A 76 -16.96 -9.96 2.77
C ILE A 76 -15.46 -10.16 3.00
N CYS A 77 -14.60 -9.28 2.44
CA CYS A 77 -13.17 -9.32 2.71
C CYS A 77 -12.84 -9.12 4.19
N THR A 78 -13.46 -8.12 4.83
CA THR A 78 -13.12 -7.73 6.20
C THR A 78 -13.70 -8.68 7.23
N LYS A 79 -14.88 -9.27 6.99
CA LYS A 79 -15.65 -9.96 8.03
C LYS A 79 -15.90 -11.46 7.82
N SER A 80 -15.75 -12.02 6.61
CA SER A 80 -16.06 -13.45 6.37
C SER A 80 -14.90 -14.21 5.73
N GLU A 81 -14.49 -15.31 6.38
CA GLU A 81 -13.48 -16.22 5.83
C GLU A 81 -14.01 -16.99 4.62
N GLU A 82 -15.27 -17.42 4.64
CA GLU A 82 -15.92 -18.05 3.48
C GLU A 82 -15.99 -17.08 2.29
N GLY A 83 -16.28 -15.80 2.57
CA GLY A 83 -16.25 -14.73 1.57
C GLY A 83 -14.85 -14.49 0.99
N ARG A 84 -13.81 -14.45 1.83
CA ARG A 84 -12.42 -14.38 1.35
C ARG A 84 -12.03 -15.59 0.51
N HIS A 85 -12.43 -16.80 0.92
CA HIS A 85 -12.20 -18.02 0.15
C HIS A 85 -12.88 -17.96 -1.22
N LEU A 86 -14.12 -17.49 -1.29
CA LEU A 86 -14.85 -17.31 -2.54
C LEU A 86 -14.12 -16.36 -3.51
N LEU A 87 -13.56 -15.25 -3.01
CA LEU A 87 -12.77 -14.32 -3.81
C LEU A 87 -11.47 -14.93 -4.34
N ARG A 88 -10.87 -15.88 -3.61
CA ARG A 88 -9.62 -16.58 -4.00
C ARG A 88 -9.85 -17.76 -4.94
N SER A 89 -11.01 -18.40 -4.87
CA SER A 89 -11.30 -19.68 -5.54
C SER A 89 -12.15 -19.55 -6.79
N SER A 90 -12.83 -18.42 -7.00
CA SER A 90 -13.71 -18.22 -8.17
C SER A 90 -13.07 -17.35 -9.26
N VAL A 91 -12.83 -17.96 -10.42
CA VAL A 91 -12.25 -17.29 -11.61
C VAL A 91 -13.11 -16.12 -12.05
N SER A 92 -14.44 -16.31 -12.12
CA SER A 92 -15.35 -15.24 -12.53
C SER A 92 -15.33 -14.05 -11.58
N VAL A 93 -15.19 -14.30 -10.28
CA VAL A 93 -15.15 -13.25 -9.27
C VAL A 93 -13.82 -12.51 -9.30
N GLN A 94 -12.69 -13.21 -9.40
CA GLN A 94 -11.38 -12.57 -9.61
C GLN A 94 -11.37 -11.72 -10.88
N HIS A 95 -11.97 -12.23 -11.96
CA HIS A 95 -12.05 -11.48 -13.22
C HIS A 95 -12.85 -10.18 -13.06
N PHE A 96 -14.00 -10.29 -12.38
CA PHE A 96 -14.84 -9.14 -12.09
C PHE A 96 -14.12 -8.10 -11.23
N VAL A 97 -13.45 -8.53 -10.15
CA VAL A 97 -12.70 -7.66 -9.24
C VAL A 97 -11.56 -6.95 -9.99
N ALA A 98 -10.77 -7.69 -10.76
CA ALA A 98 -9.66 -7.14 -11.53
C ALA A 98 -10.13 -6.06 -12.52
N GLN A 99 -11.18 -6.35 -13.31
CA GLN A 99 -11.73 -5.41 -14.27
C GLN A 99 -12.32 -4.16 -13.61
N LEU A 100 -13.08 -4.35 -12.52
CA LEU A 100 -13.62 -3.24 -11.75
C LEU A 100 -12.50 -2.38 -11.14
N TRP A 101 -11.38 -2.98 -10.73
CA TRP A 101 -10.26 -2.24 -10.14
C TRP A 101 -9.52 -1.40 -11.17
N ILE A 102 -9.27 -1.94 -12.37
CA ILE A 102 -8.73 -1.17 -13.49
C ILE A 102 -9.66 0.01 -13.81
N LEU A 103 -10.98 -0.24 -13.90
CA LEU A 103 -11.97 0.80 -14.14
C LEU A 103 -11.89 1.93 -13.11
N VAL A 104 -12.00 1.62 -11.82
CA VAL A 104 -11.98 2.61 -10.73
C VAL A 104 -10.62 3.35 -10.69
N GLY A 105 -9.54 2.67 -11.06
CA GLY A 105 -8.22 3.27 -11.27
C GLY A 105 -8.16 4.25 -12.44
N ASN A 106 -9.03 4.13 -13.43
CA ASN A 106 -9.10 5.00 -14.59
C ASN A 106 -10.10 6.15 -14.44
N LEU A 107 -11.10 6.02 -13.56
CA LEU A 107 -12.04 7.11 -13.26
C LEU A 107 -11.28 8.38 -12.83
N ARG A 108 -11.57 9.51 -13.49
CA ARG A 108 -11.09 10.84 -13.12
C ARG A 108 -12.09 11.44 -12.14
N GLY A 109 -11.62 12.06 -11.06
CA GLY A 109 -12.48 12.59 -10.00
C GLY A 109 -13.44 13.69 -10.47
N ASP A 110 -13.08 14.38 -11.56
CA ASP A 110 -13.70 15.67 -11.91
C ASP A 110 -14.54 15.62 -13.20
N VAL A 111 -14.65 14.45 -13.85
CA VAL A 111 -15.32 14.33 -15.16
C VAL A 111 -16.01 12.97 -15.27
N LEU A 112 -17.19 12.86 -14.69
CA LEU A 112 -18.20 11.92 -15.19
C LEU A 112 -19.22 12.77 -15.97
N PRO A 113 -19.23 12.73 -17.31
CA PRO A 113 -20.18 13.50 -18.10
C PRO A 113 -21.62 13.12 -17.71
N GLY A 114 -22.40 14.10 -17.25
CA GLY A 114 -23.83 13.93 -16.98
C GLY A 114 -24.21 13.47 -15.57
N ASP A 115 -23.30 13.47 -14.60
CA ASP A 115 -23.65 13.13 -13.20
C ASP A 115 -24.03 14.40 -12.42
N PRO A 116 -25.32 14.65 -12.08
CA PRO A 116 -25.76 15.89 -11.45
C PRO A 116 -25.37 16.01 -9.96
N GLY A 117 -24.58 15.07 -9.42
CA GLY A 117 -24.51 14.82 -7.97
C GLY A 117 -23.12 14.76 -7.32
N THR A 118 -22.00 14.91 -8.05
CA THR A 118 -20.67 14.73 -7.44
C THR A 118 -20.05 16.06 -6.98
N THR A 119 -20.74 16.77 -6.07
CA THR A 119 -20.14 17.82 -5.22
C THR A 119 -19.60 17.28 -3.90
N THR A 120 -19.64 15.97 -3.67
CA THR A 120 -19.08 15.35 -2.46
C THR A 120 -17.63 14.95 -2.67
N ASP A 121 -16.74 15.94 -2.54
CA ASP A 121 -15.30 15.78 -2.43
C ASP A 121 -14.95 14.61 -1.50
N GLY A 122 -14.36 13.56 -2.06
CA GLY A 122 -13.81 12.42 -1.30
C GLY A 122 -14.50 11.07 -1.49
N LEU A 123 -15.66 10.98 -2.14
CA LEU A 123 -16.33 9.69 -2.35
C LEU A 123 -15.55 8.71 -3.25
N VAL A 124 -15.02 9.19 -4.38
CA VAL A 124 -14.17 8.39 -5.26
C VAL A 124 -12.85 8.03 -4.58
N SER A 125 -12.28 8.94 -3.79
CA SER A 125 -11.09 8.69 -2.98
C SER A 125 -11.33 7.61 -1.92
N MET A 126 -12.51 7.61 -1.30
CA MET A 126 -12.91 6.54 -0.38
C MET A 126 -12.99 5.18 -1.10
N LEU A 127 -13.65 5.11 -2.26
CA LEU A 127 -13.68 3.87 -3.05
C LEU A 127 -12.27 3.39 -3.44
N ARG A 128 -11.36 4.31 -3.77
CA ARG A 128 -9.98 3.95 -4.12
C ARG A 128 -9.19 3.40 -2.93
N ALA A 129 -9.43 3.86 -1.71
CA ALA A 129 -8.71 3.34 -0.55
C ALA A 129 -9.33 2.07 0.05
N SER A 130 -10.62 1.77 -0.17
CA SER A 130 -11.20 0.48 0.26
C SER A 130 -10.84 -0.69 -0.65
N PHE A 131 -10.64 -0.44 -1.95
CA PHE A 131 -10.54 -1.51 -2.93
C PHE A 131 -9.21 -2.31 -2.96
N PRO A 132 -8.05 -1.78 -2.55
CA PRO A 132 -6.82 -2.54 -2.44
C PRO A 132 -6.94 -3.79 -1.57
N LEU A 133 -7.74 -3.76 -0.50
CA LEU A 133 -8.02 -4.94 0.33
C LEU A 133 -8.62 -6.08 -0.50
N THR A 134 -9.66 -5.80 -1.28
CA THR A 134 -10.32 -6.83 -2.10
C THR A 134 -9.36 -7.45 -3.11
N ASN A 135 -8.50 -6.62 -3.72
CA ASN A 135 -7.51 -7.11 -4.66
C ASN A 135 -6.42 -7.94 -3.98
N GLN A 136 -5.92 -7.49 -2.82
CA GLN A 136 -4.98 -8.24 -2.00
C GLN A 136 -5.56 -9.60 -1.59
N VAL A 137 -6.81 -9.65 -1.15
CA VAL A 137 -7.49 -10.90 -0.79
C VAL A 137 -7.54 -11.85 -1.98
N CYS A 138 -7.94 -11.37 -3.17
CA CYS A 138 -8.04 -12.19 -4.37
C CYS A 138 -6.74 -12.90 -4.75
N VAL A 139 -5.59 -12.26 -4.53
CA VAL A 139 -4.27 -12.81 -4.91
C VAL A 139 -3.48 -13.41 -3.75
N SER A 140 -3.97 -13.27 -2.52
CA SER A 140 -3.35 -13.85 -1.34
C SER A 140 -3.58 -15.35 -1.28
N GLU A 141 -2.54 -16.09 -0.88
CA GLU A 141 -2.66 -17.50 -0.50
C GLU A 141 -3.59 -17.62 0.72
N SER A 142 -4.35 -18.71 0.80
CA SER A 142 -5.13 -19.02 2.00
C SER A 142 -4.18 -19.43 3.14
N GLU A 143 -4.54 -19.05 4.37
CA GLU A 143 -3.85 -19.54 5.57
C GLU A 143 -4.14 -21.02 5.83
N ASP A 144 -5.25 -21.52 5.27
CA ASP A 144 -5.67 -22.91 5.34
C ASP A 144 -5.10 -23.65 4.10
N PRO A 145 -4.16 -24.60 4.29
CA PRO A 145 -3.51 -25.30 3.18
C PRO A 145 -4.50 -26.18 2.38
N ASP A 146 -5.67 -26.52 2.94
CA ASP A 146 -6.67 -27.34 2.28
C ASP A 146 -7.60 -26.51 1.37
N LYS A 147 -7.51 -25.18 1.43
CA LYS A 147 -8.32 -24.27 0.61
C LYS A 147 -7.64 -23.92 -0.70
N ILE A 148 -8.41 -24.04 -1.78
CA ILE A 148 -7.92 -23.78 -3.14
C ILE A 148 -7.76 -22.27 -3.35
N THR A 149 -6.54 -21.84 -3.68
CA THR A 149 -6.26 -20.49 -4.21
C THR A 149 -5.95 -20.58 -5.70
N LEU A 150 -6.59 -19.74 -6.50
CA LEU A 150 -6.31 -19.66 -7.94
C LEU A 150 -4.93 -19.01 -8.20
N PRO A 151 -4.24 -19.41 -9.28
CA PRO A 151 -2.95 -18.81 -9.63
C PRO A 151 -3.10 -17.32 -10.01
N LEU A 152 -2.10 -16.52 -9.65
CA LEU A 152 -2.04 -15.09 -9.96
C LEU A 152 -2.18 -14.78 -11.47
N SER A 153 -1.81 -15.71 -12.35
CA SER A 153 -1.96 -15.57 -13.80
C SER A 153 -3.42 -15.32 -14.23
N ASN A 154 -4.41 -15.89 -13.53
CA ASN A 154 -5.83 -15.67 -13.82
C ASN A 154 -6.21 -14.20 -13.58
N TYR A 155 -5.79 -13.66 -12.43
CA TYR A 155 -6.02 -12.27 -12.09
C TYR A 155 -5.30 -11.33 -13.06
N ILE A 156 -4.04 -11.62 -13.41
CA ILE A 156 -3.26 -10.85 -14.40
C ILE A 156 -3.95 -10.86 -15.76
N TYR A 157 -4.40 -12.03 -16.22
CA TYR A 157 -5.12 -12.16 -17.49
C TYR A 157 -6.38 -11.31 -17.51
N ALA A 158 -7.18 -11.36 -16.45
CA ALA A 158 -8.42 -10.61 -16.35
C ALA A 158 -8.21 -9.08 -16.34
N ALA A 159 -7.11 -8.64 -15.71
CA ALA A 159 -6.69 -7.25 -15.69
C ALA A 159 -6.10 -6.78 -17.04
N GLY A 160 -6.00 -7.64 -18.05
CA GLY A 160 -5.46 -7.31 -19.37
C GLY A 160 -3.93 -7.39 -19.45
N GLY A 161 -3.31 -8.09 -18.50
CA GLY A 161 -1.88 -8.37 -18.46
C GLY A 161 -1.13 -7.65 -17.34
N VAL A 162 0.18 -7.91 -17.25
CA VAL A 162 1.07 -7.40 -16.20
C VAL A 162 1.11 -5.87 -16.16
N LYS A 163 1.16 -5.22 -17.33
CA LYS A 163 1.27 -3.75 -17.44
C LYS A 163 0.07 -3.04 -16.80
N PRO A 164 -1.20 -3.35 -17.15
CA PRO A 164 -2.36 -2.78 -16.46
C PRO A 164 -2.35 -2.96 -14.95
N VAL A 165 -1.99 -4.15 -14.44
CA VAL A 165 -1.92 -4.42 -12.99
C VAL A 165 -0.92 -3.48 -12.32
N VAL A 166 0.31 -3.46 -12.81
CA VAL A 166 1.39 -2.64 -12.23
C VAL A 166 1.06 -1.16 -12.30
N PHE A 167 0.62 -0.65 -13.46
CA PHE A 167 0.32 0.76 -13.61
C PHE A 167 -0.85 1.22 -12.76
N THR A 168 -1.88 0.39 -12.63
CA THR A 168 -3.03 0.71 -11.80
C THR A 168 -2.61 0.74 -10.33
N LEU A 169 -1.86 -0.25 -9.84
CA LEU A 169 -1.40 -0.27 -8.46
C LEU A 169 -0.55 0.93 -8.07
N LEU A 170 0.47 1.25 -8.88
CA LEU A 170 1.31 2.42 -8.62
C LEU A 170 0.51 3.73 -8.68
N ARG A 171 -0.50 3.81 -9.56
CA ARG A 171 -1.41 4.96 -9.63
C ARG A 171 -2.29 5.06 -8.38
N TYR A 172 -2.80 3.94 -7.86
CA TYR A 172 -3.55 3.90 -6.61
C TYR A 172 -2.72 4.41 -5.45
N ILE A 173 -1.49 3.91 -5.27
CA ILE A 173 -0.58 4.38 -4.22
C ILE A 173 -0.40 5.90 -4.33
N ARG A 174 -0.03 6.42 -5.50
CA ARG A 174 0.16 7.87 -5.70
C ARG A 174 -1.08 8.70 -5.39
N ARG A 175 -2.26 8.23 -5.82
CA ARG A 175 -3.53 8.93 -5.57
C ARG A 175 -3.92 8.91 -4.10
N ILE A 176 -3.85 7.75 -3.45
CA ILE A 176 -4.15 7.64 -2.02
C ILE A 176 -3.16 8.51 -1.22
N THR A 177 -1.87 8.47 -1.54
CA THR A 177 -0.87 9.36 -0.92
C THR A 177 -1.23 10.84 -1.08
N ARG A 178 -1.58 11.28 -2.29
CA ARG A 178 -2.03 12.65 -2.52
C ARG A 178 -3.25 12.99 -1.67
N ASP A 179 -4.21 12.07 -1.59
CA ASP A 179 -5.44 12.28 -0.82
C ASP A 179 -5.15 12.33 0.70
N VAL A 180 -4.18 11.55 1.22
CA VAL A 180 -3.68 11.65 2.61
C VAL A 180 -3.09 13.04 2.89
N THR A 181 -2.28 13.56 1.97
CA THR A 181 -1.65 14.88 2.14
C THR A 181 -2.65 16.04 2.08
N ALA A 182 -3.77 15.83 1.39
CA ALA A 182 -4.84 16.81 1.25
C ALA A 182 -5.81 16.83 2.45
N VAL A 183 -5.77 15.83 3.35
CA VAL A 183 -6.62 15.85 4.55
C VAL A 183 -6.24 17.06 5.42
N GLU A 184 -7.21 17.78 5.96
CA GLU A 184 -6.94 18.87 6.90
C GLU A 184 -6.30 18.34 8.18
N GLU A 185 -5.39 19.11 8.79
CA GLU A 185 -4.82 18.73 10.09
C GLU A 185 -5.91 18.60 11.16
N PRO A 186 -6.00 17.46 11.87
CA PRO A 186 -7.00 17.28 12.90
C PRO A 186 -6.84 18.32 14.01
N ARG A 187 -7.89 19.11 14.27
CA ARG A 187 -7.97 20.01 15.44
C ARG A 187 -7.87 19.24 16.76
N SER A 188 -8.34 17.99 16.76
CA SER A 188 -8.28 17.05 17.88
C SER A 188 -7.99 15.64 17.37
N TRP A 189 -7.15 14.91 18.10
CA TRP A 189 -6.81 13.51 17.80
C TRP A 189 -7.76 12.59 18.57
N THR A 190 -8.99 12.48 18.07
CA THR A 190 -10.04 11.60 18.62
C THR A 190 -10.71 10.79 17.51
N THR A 191 -11.31 9.65 17.87
CA THR A 191 -12.00 8.75 16.93
C THR A 191 -13.21 9.38 16.26
N CYS A 192 -13.84 10.39 16.90
CA CYS A 192 -14.96 11.14 16.34
C CYS A 192 -14.52 12.22 15.34
N ASN A 193 -13.22 12.51 15.23
CA ASN A 193 -12.73 13.53 14.32
C ASN A 193 -12.71 13.03 12.87
N ARG A 194 -13.39 13.74 11.96
CA ARG A 194 -13.49 13.38 10.54
C ARG A 194 -12.13 13.26 9.86
N SER A 195 -11.20 14.17 10.14
CA SER A 195 -9.85 14.13 9.56
C SER A 195 -9.06 12.92 10.05
N VAL A 196 -9.21 12.53 11.31
CA VAL A 196 -8.59 11.30 11.86
C VAL A 196 -9.15 10.06 11.16
N GLN A 197 -10.48 9.98 11.01
CA GLN A 197 -11.13 8.87 10.31
C GLN A 197 -10.68 8.78 8.84
N GLN A 198 -10.59 9.91 8.14
CA GLN A 198 -10.11 9.97 6.76
C GLN A 198 -8.63 9.55 6.65
N LEU A 199 -7.76 10.06 7.53
CA LEU A 199 -6.35 9.65 7.59
C LEU A 199 -6.23 8.15 7.83
N HIS A 200 -6.96 7.60 8.79
CA HIS A 200 -6.96 6.18 9.07
C HIS A 200 -7.40 5.38 7.84
N PHE A 201 -8.52 5.76 7.22
CA PHE A 201 -9.05 5.09 6.05
C PHE A 201 -8.04 5.02 4.89
N TYR A 202 -7.40 6.15 4.55
CA TYR A 202 -6.38 6.18 3.52
C TYR A 202 -5.11 5.40 3.90
N THR A 203 -4.75 5.41 5.19
CA THR A 203 -3.61 4.66 5.71
C THR A 203 -3.83 3.15 5.57
N VAL A 204 -5.05 2.68 5.87
CA VAL A 204 -5.46 1.29 5.65
C VAL A 204 -5.42 0.94 4.16
N GLY A 205 -5.88 1.85 3.30
CA GLY A 205 -5.79 1.67 1.84
C GLY A 205 -4.35 1.54 1.33
N LEU A 206 -3.41 2.34 1.86
CA LEU A 206 -1.99 2.21 1.55
C LEU A 206 -1.40 0.91 2.09
N HIS A 207 -1.76 0.51 3.31
CA HIS A 207 -1.31 -0.75 3.89
C HIS A 207 -1.64 -1.94 2.98
N TYR A 208 -2.90 -2.06 2.54
CA TYR A 208 -3.29 -3.12 1.62
C TYR A 208 -2.70 -2.94 0.21
N SER A 209 -2.44 -1.71 -0.24
CA SER A 209 -1.71 -1.48 -1.48
C SER A 209 -0.26 -1.98 -1.41
N PHE A 210 0.41 -1.80 -0.26
CA PHE A 210 1.76 -2.31 0.00
C PHE A 210 1.81 -3.83 0.15
N GLN A 211 0.79 -4.43 0.77
CA GLN A 211 0.67 -5.89 0.79
C GLN A 211 0.39 -6.45 -0.60
N PHE A 212 -0.45 -5.79 -1.39
CA PHE A 212 -0.76 -6.24 -2.74
C PHE A 212 0.46 -6.20 -3.66
N ILE A 213 1.22 -5.09 -3.64
CA ILE A 213 2.44 -4.94 -4.45
C ILE A 213 3.51 -5.97 -4.04
N GLN A 214 3.64 -6.25 -2.74
CA GLN A 214 4.55 -7.29 -2.24
C GLN A 214 4.10 -8.69 -2.70
N THR A 215 2.81 -8.99 -2.60
CA THR A 215 2.26 -10.31 -2.99
C THR A 215 2.50 -10.60 -4.46
N ILE A 216 2.16 -9.67 -5.37
CA ILE A 216 2.35 -9.90 -6.81
C ILE A 216 3.83 -9.90 -7.20
N SER A 217 4.68 -9.15 -6.50
CA SER A 217 6.12 -9.14 -6.72
C SER A 217 6.78 -10.46 -6.32
N ARG A 218 6.28 -11.08 -5.24
CA ARG A 218 6.75 -12.39 -4.75
C ARG A 218 6.30 -13.52 -5.67
N GLN A 219 5.04 -13.50 -6.10
CA GLN A 219 4.42 -14.60 -6.83
C GLN A 219 4.73 -14.59 -8.34
N ASP A 220 5.05 -13.45 -8.96
CA ASP A 220 5.29 -13.37 -10.41
C ASP A 220 6.51 -12.49 -10.76
N ALA A 221 7.49 -13.08 -11.44
CA ALA A 221 8.73 -12.41 -11.83
C ALA A 221 8.51 -11.29 -12.86
N SER A 222 7.51 -11.42 -13.75
CA SER A 222 7.20 -10.38 -14.75
C SER A 222 6.60 -9.15 -14.08
N CYS A 223 5.71 -9.35 -13.11
CA CYS A 223 5.19 -8.30 -12.24
C CYS A 223 6.32 -7.61 -11.48
N ARG A 224 7.22 -8.36 -10.84
CA ARG A 224 8.38 -7.79 -10.13
C ARG A 224 9.27 -6.94 -11.04
N ALA A 225 9.70 -7.48 -12.18
CA ALA A 225 10.52 -6.75 -13.14
C ALA A 225 9.82 -5.48 -13.64
N GLN A 226 8.53 -5.57 -13.97
CA GLN A 226 7.74 -4.41 -14.40
C GLN A 226 7.55 -3.39 -13.27
N LEU A 227 7.36 -3.81 -12.01
CA LEU A 227 7.25 -2.92 -10.86
C LEU A 227 8.52 -2.10 -10.66
N ILE A 228 9.68 -2.76 -10.60
CA ILE A 228 10.99 -2.12 -10.42
C ILE A 228 11.22 -1.13 -11.58
N ARG A 229 11.00 -1.57 -12.82
CA ARG A 229 11.13 -0.73 -14.01
C ARG A 229 10.25 0.53 -13.96
N GLN A 230 9.07 0.45 -13.37
CA GLN A 230 8.11 1.56 -13.26
C GLN A 230 8.29 2.40 -11.98
N GLY A 231 9.37 2.19 -11.24
CA GLY A 231 9.70 3.00 -10.07
C GLY A 231 8.81 2.71 -8.88
N SER A 232 8.47 1.44 -8.65
CA SER A 232 7.70 1.01 -7.49
C SER A 232 8.38 1.37 -6.16
N ILE A 233 9.69 1.13 -6.04
CA ILE A 233 10.48 1.46 -4.84
C ILE A 233 10.35 2.96 -4.54
N ARG A 234 10.63 3.81 -5.53
CA ARG A 234 10.47 5.27 -5.41
C ARG A 234 9.06 5.66 -5.00
N THR A 235 8.04 5.05 -5.63
CA THR A 235 6.63 5.35 -5.34
C THR A 235 6.27 5.01 -3.88
N VAL A 236 6.79 3.90 -3.34
CA VAL A 236 6.57 3.50 -1.95
C VAL A 236 7.35 4.39 -0.99
N VAL A 237 8.60 4.74 -1.29
CA VAL A 237 9.38 5.71 -0.50
C VAL A 237 8.64 7.05 -0.43
N ASP A 238 8.26 7.62 -1.58
CA ASP A 238 7.52 8.89 -1.65
C ASP A 238 6.23 8.85 -0.82
N ALA A 239 5.52 7.72 -0.82
CA ALA A 239 4.32 7.51 -0.03
C ALA A 239 4.62 7.51 1.47
N ILE A 240 5.60 6.72 1.92
CA ILE A 240 6.04 6.65 3.32
C ILE A 240 6.47 8.04 3.81
N THR A 241 7.30 8.75 3.04
CA THR A 241 7.79 10.10 3.39
C THR A 241 6.66 11.08 3.65
N GLN A 242 5.59 11.00 2.86
CA GLN A 242 4.43 11.90 2.96
C GLN A 242 3.49 11.53 4.12
N ILE A 243 3.28 10.24 4.39
CA ILE A 243 2.35 9.81 5.44
C ILE A 243 2.98 9.81 6.84
N LEU A 244 4.28 9.57 6.95
CA LEU A 244 5.00 9.47 8.23
C LEU A 244 4.72 10.64 9.18
N PRO A 245 4.88 11.93 8.78
CA PRO A 245 4.61 13.05 9.67
C PRO A 245 3.12 13.23 10.00
N ARG A 246 2.23 12.61 9.20
CA ARG A 246 0.78 12.73 9.34
C ARG A 246 0.22 11.71 10.31
N ILE A 247 0.77 10.50 10.36
CA ILE A 247 0.20 9.40 11.13
C ILE A 247 0.90 9.17 12.48
N LEU A 248 2.19 9.48 12.60
CA LEU A 248 2.95 9.28 13.84
C LEU A 248 2.93 10.51 14.77
N VAL A 249 1.75 11.12 14.94
CA VAL A 249 1.52 12.25 15.84
C VAL A 249 1.16 11.72 17.23
N GLN A 250 2.05 11.90 18.20
CA GLN A 250 1.83 11.50 19.59
C GLN A 250 1.23 12.66 20.39
N LYS A 251 -0.07 12.61 20.66
CA LYS A 251 -0.75 13.72 21.37
C LYS A 251 -1.82 13.29 22.41
N ASN A 252 -2.30 12.04 22.42
CA ASN A 252 -3.33 11.59 23.37
C ASN A 252 -3.14 10.12 23.76
N LYS A 253 -3.19 9.81 25.06
CA LYS A 253 -3.09 8.43 25.57
C LYS A 253 -4.20 7.52 25.04
N GLU A 254 -5.44 8.01 24.90
CA GLU A 254 -6.58 7.15 24.53
C GLU A 254 -6.57 6.66 23.08
N LEU A 255 -6.28 7.53 22.11
CA LEU A 255 -6.29 7.14 20.70
C LEU A 255 -5.15 6.17 20.37
N ASP A 256 -3.99 6.33 21.00
CA ASP A 256 -2.80 5.51 20.72
C ASP A 256 -3.03 4.01 21.05
N PHE A 257 -3.92 3.70 22.00
CA PHE A 257 -4.31 2.33 22.37
C PHE A 257 -5.58 1.83 21.67
N HIS A 258 -6.18 2.60 20.77
CA HIS A 258 -7.35 2.12 20.03
C HIS A 258 -6.98 0.89 19.19
N PRO A 259 -7.76 -0.20 19.20
CA PRO A 259 -7.38 -1.46 18.53
C PRO A 259 -7.10 -1.29 17.03
N GLU A 260 -7.88 -0.45 16.35
CA GLU A 260 -7.78 -0.28 14.90
C GLU A 260 -7.07 1.01 14.48
N MET A 261 -7.41 2.14 15.10
CA MET A 261 -6.85 3.46 14.80
C MET A 261 -5.60 3.81 15.62
N GLY A 262 -5.15 2.89 16.46
CA GLY A 262 -4.03 3.09 17.38
C GLY A 262 -2.69 3.28 16.70
N LEU A 263 -1.67 3.54 17.53
CA LEU A 263 -0.30 3.73 17.05
C LEU A 263 0.21 2.47 16.32
N ALA A 264 -0.16 1.28 16.78
CA ALA A 264 0.20 0.00 16.16
C ALA A 264 -0.30 -0.11 14.71
N GLY A 265 -1.60 0.13 14.47
CA GLY A 265 -2.18 0.13 13.13
C GLY A 265 -1.54 1.17 12.21
N ARG A 266 -1.27 2.37 12.74
CA ARG A 266 -0.57 3.44 12.01
C ARG A 266 0.89 3.12 11.72
N GLN A 267 1.56 2.28 12.51
CA GLN A 267 2.93 1.83 12.23
C GLN A 267 2.95 0.65 11.24
N ASN A 268 1.91 -0.18 11.21
CA ASN A 268 1.82 -1.34 10.32
C ASN A 268 1.87 -0.98 8.82
N VAL A 269 1.33 0.17 8.44
CA VAL A 269 1.47 0.69 7.06
C VAL A 269 2.94 0.96 6.70
N LEU A 270 3.72 1.54 7.63
CA LEU A 270 5.12 1.89 7.40
C LEU A 270 5.95 0.61 7.33
N TRP A 271 5.69 -0.33 8.25
CA TRP A 271 6.25 -1.68 8.20
C TRP A 271 6.05 -2.31 6.82
N SER A 272 4.81 -2.29 6.31
CA SER A 272 4.48 -2.96 5.04
C SER A 272 5.22 -2.31 3.87
N GLY A 273 5.34 -0.98 3.89
CA GLY A 273 6.10 -0.24 2.90
C GLY A 273 7.60 -0.56 2.95
N TYR A 274 8.23 -0.54 4.13
CA TYR A 274 9.65 -0.89 4.27
C TYR A 274 9.94 -2.35 3.93
N SER A 275 9.07 -3.27 4.34
CA SER A 275 9.17 -4.70 4.03
C SER A 275 9.10 -4.96 2.52
N TYR A 276 8.21 -4.24 1.82
CA TYR A 276 8.17 -4.28 0.36
C TYR A 276 9.48 -3.78 -0.26
N ILE A 277 10.02 -2.64 0.19
CA ILE A 277 11.28 -2.10 -0.34
C ILE A 277 12.42 -3.11 -0.12
N ALA A 278 12.53 -3.69 1.06
CA ALA A 278 13.55 -4.69 1.37
C ALA A 278 13.41 -5.93 0.48
N SER A 279 12.18 -6.44 0.30
CA SER A 279 11.91 -7.57 -0.60
C SER A 279 12.27 -7.22 -2.06
N ALA A 280 11.88 -6.04 -2.53
CA ALA A 280 12.17 -5.57 -3.88
C ALA A 280 13.67 -5.42 -4.15
N ILE A 281 14.46 -5.00 -3.16
CA ILE A 281 15.94 -4.94 -3.27
C ILE A 281 16.55 -6.34 -3.35
N ARG A 282 16.09 -7.27 -2.50
CA ARG A 282 16.60 -8.65 -2.47
C ARG A 282 16.29 -9.43 -3.74
N ASP A 283 15.10 -9.23 -4.28
CA ASP A 283 14.58 -10.00 -5.41
C ASP A 283 14.82 -9.32 -6.77
N ALA A 284 15.53 -8.19 -6.79
CA ALA A 284 15.88 -7.47 -8.02
C ALA A 284 17.04 -8.16 -8.77
N ASP A 285 16.94 -8.23 -10.10
CA ASP A 285 18.04 -8.68 -10.95
C ASP A 285 19.29 -7.78 -10.82
N ASP A 286 19.07 -6.48 -10.54
CA ASP A 286 20.11 -5.49 -10.22
C ASP A 286 19.78 -4.83 -8.87
N GLY A 287 20.22 -5.48 -7.79
CA GLY A 287 20.05 -4.98 -6.42
C GLY A 287 20.73 -3.62 -6.19
N VAL A 288 21.87 -3.35 -6.88
CA VAL A 288 22.57 -2.06 -6.78
C VAL A 288 21.70 -0.93 -7.34
N ALA A 289 21.09 -1.13 -8.52
CA ALA A 289 20.18 -0.15 -9.09
C ALA A 289 18.92 0.05 -8.22
N ALA A 290 18.37 -1.01 -7.63
CA ALA A 290 17.23 -0.93 -6.71
C ALA A 290 17.58 -0.12 -5.45
N VAL A 291 18.75 -0.34 -4.86
CA VAL A 291 19.25 0.43 -3.71
C VAL A 291 19.46 1.90 -4.08
N CYS A 292 20.12 2.19 -5.20
CA CYS A 292 20.29 3.56 -5.68
C CYS A 292 18.93 4.24 -5.90
N GLN A 293 17.93 3.53 -6.44
CA GLN A 293 16.58 4.07 -6.60
C GLN A 293 15.93 4.42 -5.25
N ALA A 294 16.12 3.60 -4.22
CA ALA A 294 15.60 3.88 -2.88
C ALA A 294 16.28 5.10 -2.24
N ILE A 295 17.60 5.19 -2.35
CA ILE A 295 18.41 6.28 -1.79
C ILE A 295 18.13 7.59 -2.52
N ASP A 296 18.09 7.57 -3.85
CA ASP A 296 17.77 8.73 -4.69
C ASP A 296 16.33 9.22 -4.45
N ALA A 297 15.43 8.33 -4.01
CA ALA A 297 14.07 8.70 -3.58
C ALA A 297 14.01 9.28 -2.16
N GLY A 298 15.12 9.32 -1.42
CA GLY A 298 15.19 9.90 -0.08
C GLY A 298 14.84 8.93 1.06
N LEU A 299 15.08 7.62 0.87
CA LEU A 299 14.82 6.62 1.90
C LEU A 299 15.55 6.92 3.23
N LEU A 300 16.84 7.25 3.18
CA LEU A 300 17.63 7.56 4.39
C LEU A 300 17.06 8.76 5.14
N GLN A 301 16.68 9.82 4.43
CA GLN A 301 16.05 11.00 5.04
C GLN A 301 14.67 10.65 5.65
N THR A 302 13.95 9.71 5.04
CA THR A 302 12.65 9.26 5.55
C THR A 302 12.80 8.47 6.84
N LEU A 303 13.78 7.56 6.91
CA LEU A 303 14.11 6.80 8.11
C LEU A 303 14.62 7.71 9.24
N GLU A 304 15.47 8.70 8.91
CA GLU A 304 15.93 9.72 9.86
C GLU A 304 14.76 10.50 10.50
N LYS A 305 13.77 10.91 9.70
CA LYS A 305 12.55 11.54 10.23
C LYS A 305 11.73 10.60 11.12
N GLY A 306 11.79 9.30 10.87
CA GLY A 306 11.12 8.28 11.67
C GLY A 306 11.67 8.11 13.09
N VAL A 307 12.96 8.41 13.33
CA VAL A 307 13.62 8.28 14.64
C VAL A 307 12.99 9.17 15.73
N VAL A 308 12.41 10.30 15.32
CA VAL A 308 11.75 11.28 16.20
C VAL A 308 10.33 10.82 16.59
N CYS A 309 9.78 9.82 15.90
CA CYS A 309 8.46 9.30 16.19
C CYS A 309 8.49 8.36 17.41
N PRO A 310 7.41 8.33 18.21
CA PRO A 310 7.38 7.47 19.38
C PRO A 310 7.59 6.01 19.02
N PRO A 311 8.38 5.31 19.83
CA PRO A 311 8.41 3.87 19.76
C PRO A 311 7.02 3.37 20.14
N HIS A 312 6.54 2.30 19.49
CA HIS A 312 5.37 1.60 20.00
C HIS A 312 5.51 1.38 21.51
N ALA A 313 4.65 2.04 22.29
CA ALA A 313 4.55 1.85 23.73
C ALA A 313 3.36 0.94 23.99
N SER A 314 3.59 -0.36 24.17
CA SER A 314 2.92 -1.26 25.14
C SER A 314 2.95 -2.72 24.70
N GLY A 315 3.25 -3.59 25.68
CA GLY A 315 2.50 -4.82 25.95
C GLY A 315 2.67 -6.01 25.00
N CYS A 316 3.30 -7.06 25.53
CA CYS A 316 3.14 -8.51 25.34
C CYS A 316 2.72 -9.17 24.00
N ASP A 317 2.02 -8.52 23.09
CA ASP A 317 1.32 -9.18 21.97
C ASP A 317 1.85 -8.81 20.57
N HIS A 318 2.96 -8.07 20.48
CA HIS A 318 3.60 -7.73 19.20
C HIS A 318 5.06 -8.18 19.15
N PRO A 319 5.57 -8.59 17.96
CA PRO A 319 6.93 -9.05 17.81
C PRO A 319 7.92 -7.98 18.30
N ALA A 320 9.01 -8.44 18.92
CA ALA A 320 10.08 -7.55 19.39
C ALA A 320 10.47 -6.55 18.28
N ARG A 321 10.65 -5.28 18.65
CA ARG A 321 11.00 -4.16 17.77
C ARG A 321 12.13 -4.48 16.76
N GLY A 322 13.04 -5.39 17.11
CA GLY A 322 14.10 -5.88 16.23
C GLY A 322 13.64 -6.67 15.00
N ARG A 323 12.33 -6.98 14.86
CA ARG A 323 11.77 -7.54 13.63
C ARG A 323 11.24 -6.46 12.69
N LEU A 324 11.22 -5.17 13.06
CA LEU A 324 10.67 -4.08 12.24
C LEU A 324 11.34 -3.95 10.86
N GLY A 325 10.51 -3.87 9.81
CA GLY A 325 10.96 -3.82 8.41
C GLY A 325 11.85 -2.62 8.07
N ASP A 326 11.86 -1.56 8.87
CA ASP A 326 12.78 -0.41 8.77
C ASP A 326 14.20 -0.75 9.24
N ILE A 327 14.35 -1.42 10.38
CA ILE A 327 15.64 -1.88 10.91
C ILE A 327 16.25 -2.93 9.97
N GLU A 328 15.43 -3.88 9.51
CA GLU A 328 15.87 -4.88 8.54
C GLU A 328 16.34 -4.24 7.22
N LEU A 329 15.60 -3.23 6.74
CA LEU A 329 15.97 -2.48 5.54
C LEU A 329 17.27 -1.70 5.73
N LEU A 330 17.50 -1.09 6.90
CA LEU A 330 18.75 -0.38 7.22
C LEU A 330 19.96 -1.32 7.15
N PHE A 331 19.87 -2.50 7.77
CA PHE A 331 20.95 -3.48 7.69
C PHE A 331 21.14 -4.04 6.28
N LEU A 332 20.05 -4.26 5.54
CA LEU A 332 20.13 -4.65 4.12
C LEU A 332 20.89 -3.60 3.30
N LEU A 333 20.54 -2.31 3.45
CA LEU A 333 21.21 -1.21 2.73
C LEU A 333 22.72 -1.18 2.99
N ALA A 334 23.13 -1.39 4.24
CA ALA A 334 24.55 -1.37 4.61
C ALA A 334 25.39 -2.41 3.83
N THR A 335 24.80 -3.56 3.49
CA THR A 335 25.50 -4.58 2.68
C THR A 335 25.87 -4.11 1.27
N PHE A 336 25.24 -3.04 0.78
CA PHE A 336 25.49 -2.47 -0.55
C PHE A 336 26.46 -1.28 -0.54
N PHE A 337 26.96 -0.84 0.62
CA PHE A 337 27.88 0.30 0.70
C PHE A 337 29.29 -0.02 0.16
N ILE A 338 29.57 -1.28 -0.12
CA ILE A 338 30.77 -1.70 -0.85
C ILE A 338 30.77 -1.26 -2.32
N TYR A 339 29.60 -0.93 -2.89
CA TYR A 339 29.48 -0.56 -4.30
C TYR A 339 29.63 0.95 -4.47
N HIS A 340 30.61 1.38 -5.29
CA HIS A 340 30.88 2.78 -5.56
C HIS A 340 29.63 3.56 -5.97
N ARG A 341 28.81 3.02 -6.89
CA ARG A 341 27.57 3.66 -7.36
C ARG A 341 26.57 3.96 -6.23
N VAL A 342 26.51 3.09 -5.23
CA VAL A 342 25.65 3.28 -4.04
C VAL A 342 26.21 4.40 -3.18
N VAL A 343 27.52 4.37 -2.91
CA VAL A 343 28.22 5.45 -2.18
C VAL A 343 28.05 6.80 -2.87
N GLU A 344 28.08 6.87 -4.20
CA GLU A 344 27.81 8.09 -4.96
C GLU A 344 26.38 8.60 -4.80
N SER A 345 25.39 7.70 -4.86
CA SER A 345 24.00 8.03 -4.58
C SER A 345 23.84 8.60 -3.17
N ILE A 346 24.43 7.96 -2.17
CA ILE A 346 24.38 8.46 -0.79
C ILE A 346 25.07 9.81 -0.66
N SER A 347 26.28 9.96 -1.22
CA SER A 347 27.05 11.20 -1.17
C SER A 347 26.26 12.40 -1.72
N ARG A 348 25.52 12.21 -2.84
CA ARG A 348 24.66 13.25 -3.42
C ARG A 348 23.54 13.69 -2.48
N HIS A 349 23.08 12.80 -1.61
CA HIS A 349 21.97 13.03 -0.69
C HIS A 349 22.42 13.26 0.76
N TRP A 350 23.71 13.10 1.06
CA TRP A 350 24.29 13.13 2.41
C TRP A 350 24.05 14.45 3.14
N PHE A 351 24.20 15.60 2.46
CA PHE A 351 23.93 16.91 3.05
C PHE A 351 22.50 17.05 3.58
N ARG A 352 21.52 16.38 2.96
CA ARG A 352 20.12 16.42 3.40
C ARG A 352 19.88 15.60 4.67
N VAL A 353 20.73 14.62 4.94
CA VAL A 353 20.71 13.76 6.13
C VAL A 353 21.56 14.37 7.26
N SER A 354 22.70 14.96 6.92
CA SER A 354 23.65 15.56 7.87
C SER A 354 23.28 16.97 8.37
N SER A 355 22.30 17.64 7.74
CA SER A 355 21.96 19.04 8.03
C SER A 355 21.26 19.31 9.38
N ALA A 356 21.04 18.29 10.21
CA ALA A 356 20.58 18.48 11.58
C ALA A 356 21.42 17.64 12.55
N PRO A 357 22.12 18.25 13.53
CA PRO A 357 22.81 17.46 14.54
C PRO A 357 21.78 16.62 15.30
N MET A 358 21.94 15.29 15.28
CA MET A 358 21.11 14.36 16.07
C MET A 358 21.09 14.73 17.55
N GLU A 359 22.14 15.40 18.05
CA GLU A 359 22.29 15.89 19.42
C GLU A 359 21.20 16.86 19.91
N LYS A 360 20.42 17.49 19.01
CA LYS A 360 19.30 18.38 19.39
C LYS A 360 17.91 17.78 19.19
N ARG A 361 17.78 16.56 18.67
CA ARG A 361 16.49 15.91 18.43
C ARG A 361 16.22 14.87 19.51
N GLU A 362 15.05 14.92 20.11
CA GLU A 362 14.59 13.88 21.03
C GLU A 362 14.39 12.58 20.25
N ILE A 363 15.39 11.71 20.24
CA ILE A 363 15.30 10.36 19.69
C ILE A 363 14.29 9.60 20.56
N ARG A 364 13.09 9.40 20.03
CA ARG A 364 12.06 8.66 20.74
C ARG A 364 12.23 7.17 20.48
N ASP A 365 12.60 6.77 19.26
CA ASP A 365 12.94 5.41 18.93
C ASP A 365 14.45 5.13 19.05
N LYS A 366 14.87 4.62 20.21
CA LYS A 366 16.28 4.27 20.46
C LYS A 366 16.80 3.15 19.56
N GLY A 367 15.95 2.17 19.20
CA GLY A 367 16.38 1.02 18.40
C GLY A 367 16.67 1.41 16.96
N LEU A 368 15.75 2.15 16.34
CA LEU A 368 15.98 2.72 15.01
C LEU A 368 17.10 3.76 15.01
N GLY A 369 17.22 4.56 16.08
CA GLY A 369 18.31 5.51 16.25
C GLY A 369 19.69 4.85 16.20
N VAL A 370 19.91 3.78 16.97
CA VAL A 370 21.17 3.03 16.96
C VAL A 370 21.43 2.37 15.61
N ALA A 371 20.41 1.73 15.01
CA ALA A 371 20.57 1.10 13.70
C ALA A 371 20.93 2.14 12.62
N LEU A 372 20.28 3.30 12.63
CA LEU A 372 20.55 4.38 11.70
C LEU A 372 21.97 4.93 11.91
N GLU A 373 22.38 5.18 13.15
CA GLU A 373 23.73 5.64 13.47
C GLU A 373 24.79 4.67 12.93
N LEU A 374 24.65 3.36 13.16
CA LEU A 374 25.57 2.34 12.65
C LEU A 374 25.67 2.36 11.11
N VAL A 375 24.53 2.50 10.42
CA VAL A 375 24.48 2.59 8.95
C VAL A 375 25.13 3.89 8.46
N LEU A 376 24.86 5.02 9.11
CA LEU A 376 25.46 6.31 8.77
C LEU A 376 26.97 6.32 9.00
N THR A 377 27.47 5.77 10.11
CA THR A 377 28.91 5.60 10.36
C THR A 377 29.57 4.71 9.33
N SER A 378 28.93 3.59 8.98
CA SER A 378 29.41 2.69 7.91
C SER A 378 29.47 3.40 6.55
N THR A 379 28.51 4.29 6.29
CA THR A 379 28.50 5.13 5.08
C THR A 379 29.68 6.09 5.05
N ILE A 380 29.96 6.79 6.16
CA ILE A 380 31.10 7.73 6.26
C ILE A 380 32.40 6.97 5.96
N HIS A 381 32.60 5.82 6.60
CA HIS A 381 33.76 4.98 6.31
C HIS A 381 33.84 4.58 4.84
N ALA A 382 32.73 4.16 4.21
CA ALA A 382 32.73 3.83 2.78
C ALA A 382 33.04 5.05 1.88
N MET A 383 32.58 6.24 2.26
CA MET A 383 32.89 7.50 1.55
C MET A 383 34.37 7.89 1.68
N ASP A 384 34.98 7.71 2.84
CA ASP A 384 36.40 8.02 3.06
C ASP A 384 37.32 7.14 2.20
N HIS A 385 36.94 5.87 2.01
CA HIS A 385 37.67 4.91 1.17
C HIS A 385 37.41 5.08 -0.33
N ARG A 386 36.54 6.02 -0.75
CA ARG A 386 36.29 6.37 -2.17
C ARG A 386 37.51 6.96 -2.87
N SER A 387 38.48 7.45 -2.10
CA SER A 387 39.73 8.09 -2.58
C SER A 387 40.85 7.11 -2.91
N VAL A 388 40.70 5.82 -2.59
CA VAL A 388 41.68 4.79 -2.95
C VAL A 388 41.38 4.36 -4.39
N GLU A 389 42.37 4.47 -5.28
CA GLU A 389 42.26 3.99 -6.65
C GLU A 389 41.66 2.57 -6.65
N PRO A 390 40.66 2.29 -7.50
CA PRO A 390 40.03 1.00 -7.53
C PRO A 390 41.08 -0.04 -7.91
N ILE A 391 41.57 -0.82 -6.94
CA ILE A 391 42.32 -2.05 -7.21
C ILE A 391 41.32 -3.00 -7.86
N ASN A 392 41.20 -2.93 -9.19
CA ASN A 392 40.33 -3.74 -10.02
C ASN A 392 38.95 -4.00 -9.40
N PHE A 393 38.16 -2.93 -9.19
CA PHE A 393 36.75 -3.13 -8.88
C PHE A 393 36.11 -3.85 -10.06
N HIS A 394 35.55 -5.03 -9.80
CA HIS A 394 34.77 -5.78 -10.78
C HIS A 394 33.83 -4.83 -11.53
N GLU A 395 34.11 -4.60 -12.82
CA GLU A 395 33.14 -4.00 -13.73
C GLU A 395 31.88 -4.87 -13.67
N TYR A 396 30.87 -4.38 -12.96
CA TYR A 396 29.59 -5.06 -12.81
C TYR A 396 28.87 -5.02 -14.17
N ARG A 397 29.23 -5.92 -15.08
CA ARG A 397 28.42 -6.26 -16.25
C ARG A 397 27.46 -7.36 -15.81
N CYS A 398 26.23 -7.00 -15.48
CA CYS A 398 25.14 -7.96 -15.48
C CYS A 398 24.95 -8.46 -16.92
N SER A 399 25.63 -9.54 -17.29
CA SER A 399 25.26 -10.33 -18.46
C SER A 399 23.95 -11.02 -18.12
N GLY A 400 22.84 -10.53 -18.68
CA GLY A 400 21.59 -11.29 -18.74
C GLY A 400 21.81 -12.64 -19.43
N PRO A 401 20.91 -13.62 -19.25
CA PRO A 401 21.08 -14.95 -19.82
C PRO A 401 21.25 -14.82 -21.34
N GLY A 402 22.46 -15.19 -21.79
CA GLY A 402 22.87 -15.09 -23.17
C GLY A 402 21.97 -15.93 -24.06
N VAL A 403 21.58 -15.31 -25.17
CA VAL A 403 21.16 -15.98 -26.39
C VAL A 403 22.14 -17.12 -26.69
N ARG A 404 21.61 -18.33 -26.78
CA ARG A 404 22.12 -19.38 -27.67
C ARG A 404 20.96 -19.88 -28.50
#